data_AF-A0AAN8FMS4-F1
#
_entry.id   AF-A0AAN8FMS4-F1
#
_cell.length_a   1.000
_cell.length_b   1.000
_cell.length_c   1.000
_cell.angle_alpha   90.00
_cell.angle_beta   90.00
_cell.angle_gamma   90.00
#
_symmetry.space_group_name_H-M   'P 1'
#
loop_
_entity.id
_entity.type
_entity.pdbx_description
1 polymer ?
#
loop_
_entity_poly.entity_id
_entity_poly.type
_entity_poly.pdbx_seq_one_letter_code
_entity_poly.pdbx_strand_id
1 'polypeptide(L)'
;MFIRPIRFLGIDWAPLILPPKRRLETLAVVHFMFLWVLLPIFSTWVPFYILFFTRFWWVMVLYLSWTFYDFDRPRRGSRCWNWYKNHVIWTHFADYFPLRIVKTADLPPDRNYIIG
;
A
#
# COMPACT_ATOMS: atom_id res chain seq x y z
N MET A 1 28.49 -16.14 -2.38
CA MET A 1 29.16 -14.90 -1.92
C MET A 1 28.51 -14.49 -0.59
N PHE A 2 29.17 -14.78 0.53
CA PHE A 2 28.65 -14.45 1.87
C PHE A 2 28.97 -12.98 2.14
N ILE A 3 27.98 -12.11 2.05
CA ILE A 3 28.16 -10.68 2.33
C ILE A 3 28.08 -10.49 3.84
N ARG A 4 29.13 -9.91 4.45
CA ARG A 4 29.21 -9.70 5.89
C ARG A 4 28.20 -8.61 6.33
N PRO A 5 27.42 -8.83 7.40
CA PRO A 5 26.55 -7.79 7.96
C PRO A 5 27.37 -6.63 8.51
N ILE A 6 26.79 -5.42 8.45
CA ILE A 6 27.43 -4.22 9.01
C ILE A 6 27.02 -4.15 10.49
N ARG A 7 27.96 -4.36 11.40
CA ARG A 7 27.71 -4.14 12.82
C ARG A 7 27.76 -2.67 13.15
N PHE A 8 26.64 -2.11 13.60
CA PHE A 8 26.58 -0.76 14.12
C PHE A 8 25.64 -0.70 15.32
N LEU A 9 26.11 -0.12 16.43
CA LEU A 9 25.37 -0.03 17.69
C LEU A 9 24.94 -1.38 18.29
N GLY A 10 25.71 -2.45 18.07
CA GLY A 10 25.36 -3.80 18.51
C GLY A 10 24.28 -4.49 17.68
N ILE A 11 23.78 -3.82 16.64
CA ILE A 11 22.80 -4.35 15.69
C ILE A 11 23.55 -4.82 14.44
N ASP A 12 23.23 -6.04 13.98
CA ASP A 12 23.73 -6.60 12.73
C ASP A 12 22.86 -6.09 11.57
N TRP A 13 23.25 -4.98 10.95
CA TRP A 13 22.52 -4.39 9.84
C TRP A 13 22.70 -5.18 8.55
N ALA A 14 21.65 -5.16 7.74
CA ALA A 14 21.70 -5.68 6.38
C ALA A 14 22.84 -4.97 5.61
N PRO A 15 23.69 -5.72 4.91
CA PRO A 15 24.82 -5.13 4.21
C PRO A 15 24.36 -4.17 3.11
N LEU A 16 25.13 -3.09 2.90
CA LEU A 16 24.82 -2.12 1.86
C LEU A 16 24.86 -2.76 0.46
N ILE A 17 25.76 -3.72 0.21
CA ILE A 17 25.91 -4.35 -1.11
C ILE A 17 25.02 -5.60 -1.18
N LEU A 18 23.73 -5.42 -1.45
CA LEU A 18 22.77 -6.51 -1.69
C LEU A 18 22.42 -6.62 -3.17
N PRO A 19 21.99 -7.80 -3.66
CA PRO A 19 21.44 -7.94 -5.01
C PRO A 19 20.29 -6.94 -5.21
N PRO A 20 20.19 -6.32 -6.40
CA PRO A 20 19.17 -5.30 -6.67
C PRO A 20 17.74 -5.82 -6.46
N LYS A 21 17.51 -7.12 -6.69
CA LYS A 21 16.23 -7.79 -6.42
C LYS A 21 15.78 -7.60 -4.97
N ARG A 22 16.64 -7.87 -3.99
CA ARG A 22 16.29 -7.75 -2.55
C ARG A 22 16.02 -6.30 -2.13
N ARG A 23 16.69 -5.33 -2.75
CA ARG A 23 16.42 -3.91 -2.51
C ARG A 23 15.03 -3.51 -3.03
N LEU A 24 14.64 -3.98 -4.22
CA LEU A 24 13.31 -3.72 -4.78
C LEU A 24 12.20 -4.37 -3.95
N GLU A 25 12.42 -5.60 -3.46
CA GLU A 25 11.51 -6.28 -2.54
C GLU A 25 11.33 -5.48 -1.24
N THR A 26 12.43 -4.99 -0.64
CA THR A 26 12.38 -4.16 0.58
C THR A 26 11.68 -2.82 0.32
N LEU A 27 11.96 -2.18 -0.82
CA LEU A 27 11.29 -0.95 -1.25
C LEU A 27 9.78 -1.17 -1.42
N ALA A 28 9.37 -2.30 -2.00
CA ALA A 28 7.97 -2.65 -2.17
C ALA A 28 7.24 -2.79 -0.82
N VAL A 29 7.89 -3.36 0.19
CA VAL A 29 7.35 -3.44 1.56
C VAL A 29 7.24 -2.07 2.21
N VAL A 30 8.28 -1.24 2.09
CA VAL A 30 8.25 0.14 2.60
C VAL A 30 7.16 0.96 1.91
N HIS A 31 7.00 0.80 0.59
CA HIS A 31 5.93 1.42 -0.19
C HIS A 31 4.55 0.96 0.30
N PHE A 32 4.36 -0.35 0.52
CA PHE A 32 3.12 -0.87 1.09
C PHE A 32 2.84 -0.27 2.48
N MET A 33 3.83 -0.25 3.38
CA MET A 33 3.68 0.36 4.70
C MET A 33 3.34 1.85 4.62
N PHE A 34 3.99 2.58 3.71
CA PHE A 34 3.70 3.98 3.48
C PHE A 34 2.22 4.18 3.07
N LEU A 35 1.72 3.37 2.14
CA LEU A 35 0.34 3.49 1.67
C LEU A 35 -0.71 3.07 2.69
N TRP A 36 -0.43 2.05 3.51
CA TRP A 36 -1.41 1.51 4.44
C TRP A 36 -1.35 2.13 5.83
N VAL A 37 -0.21 2.69 6.23
CA VAL A 37 -0.03 3.27 7.57
C VAL A 37 0.09 4.78 7.51
N LEU A 38 1.02 5.30 6.70
CA LEU A 38 1.32 6.73 6.70
C LEU A 38 0.28 7.53 5.93
N LEU A 39 -0.12 7.05 4.75
CA LEU A 39 -1.06 7.77 3.90
C LEU A 39 -2.43 8.02 4.58
N PRO A 40 -3.05 7.07 5.32
CA PRO A 40 -4.29 7.35 6.05
C PRO A 40 -4.12 8.45 7.10
N ILE A 41 -2.99 8.44 7.83
CA ILE A 41 -2.66 9.48 8.81
C ILE A 41 -2.60 10.84 8.10
N PHE A 42 -1.76 10.98 7.07
CA PHE A 42 -1.66 12.24 6.32
C PHE A 42 -3.00 12.67 5.70
N SER A 43 -3.75 11.73 5.13
CA SER A 43 -5.05 11.99 4.50
C SER A 43 -6.09 12.50 5.49
N THR A 44 -5.94 12.19 6.78
CA THR A 44 -6.80 12.72 7.83
C THR A 44 -6.30 14.09 8.27
N TRP A 45 -5.02 14.19 8.67
CA TRP A 45 -4.46 15.41 9.27
C TRP A 45 -4.38 16.60 8.32
N VAL A 46 -4.11 16.39 7.03
CA VAL A 46 -3.97 17.48 6.06
C VAL A 46 -5.30 18.25 5.88
N PRO A 47 -6.45 17.59 5.64
CA PRO A 47 -7.75 18.25 5.66
C PRO A 47 -8.06 19.00 6.95
N PHE A 48 -7.80 18.39 8.12
CA PHE A 48 -7.96 19.04 9.41
C PHE A 48 -7.14 20.32 9.50
N TYR A 49 -5.86 20.26 9.11
CA TYR A 49 -4.98 21.42 9.13
C TYR A 49 -5.46 22.55 8.20
N ILE A 50 -5.86 22.21 6.96
CA ILE A 50 -6.36 23.20 5.99
C ILE A 50 -7.64 23.86 6.49
N LEU A 51 -8.54 23.11 7.13
CA LEU A 51 -9.81 23.63 7.64
C LEU A 51 -9.62 24.66 8.77
N PHE A 52 -8.73 24.38 9.72
CA PHE A 52 -8.61 25.17 10.95
C PHE A 52 -7.51 26.24 10.91
N PHE A 53 -6.42 26.01 10.16
CA PHE A 53 -5.22 26.85 10.25
C PHE A 53 -4.91 27.61 8.97
N THR A 54 -5.73 27.46 7.92
CA THR A 54 -5.43 28.05 6.61
C THR A 54 -6.63 28.81 6.03
N ARG A 55 -6.37 29.88 5.27
CA ARG A 55 -7.41 30.65 4.56
C ARG A 55 -8.09 29.86 3.42
N PHE A 56 -7.58 28.67 3.08
CA PHE A 56 -8.10 27.79 2.04
C PHE A 56 -9.23 26.86 2.53
N TRP A 57 -9.97 27.24 3.58
CA TRP A 57 -11.08 26.45 4.13
C TRP A 57 -12.15 26.05 3.08
N TRP A 58 -12.33 26.87 2.04
CA TRP A 58 -13.25 26.58 0.93
C TRP A 58 -12.88 25.31 0.14
N VAL A 59 -11.59 24.93 0.11
CA VAL A 59 -11.14 23.67 -0.50
C VAL A 59 -11.76 22.47 0.22
N MET A 60 -11.92 22.56 1.54
CA MET A 60 -12.57 21.50 2.32
C MET A 60 -14.07 21.41 2.02
N VAL A 61 -14.74 22.53 1.78
CA VAL A 61 -16.15 22.54 1.35
C VAL A 61 -16.31 21.84 0.00
N LEU A 62 -15.43 22.12 -0.96
CA LEU A 62 -15.42 21.43 -2.27
C LEU A 62 -15.10 19.94 -2.14
N TYR A 63 -14.16 19.58 -1.26
CA TYR A 63 -13.83 18.18 -1.02
C TYR A 63 -15.02 17.43 -0.40
N LEU A 64 -15.66 17.98 0.65
CA LEU A 64 -16.81 17.38 1.30
C LEU A 64 -18.02 17.28 0.38
N SER A 65 -18.26 18.28 -0.48
CA SER A 65 -19.35 18.21 -1.46
C SER A 65 -19.13 17.09 -2.48
N TRP A 66 -17.89 16.92 -2.96
CA TRP A 66 -17.51 15.79 -3.81
C TRP A 66 -17.66 14.46 -3.07
N THR A 67 -17.23 14.36 -1.81
CA THR A 67 -17.41 13.16 -0.99
C THR A 67 -18.88 12.80 -0.80
N PHE A 68 -19.75 13.79 -0.57
CA PHE A 68 -21.19 13.56 -0.46
C PHE A 68 -21.80 13.04 -1.76
N TYR A 69 -21.41 13.64 -2.90
CA TYR A 69 -21.83 13.16 -4.22
C TYR A 69 -21.34 11.74 -4.52
N ASP A 70 -20.12 11.39 -4.10
CA ASP A 70 -19.49 10.09 -4.36
C ASP A 70 -19.79 9.02 -3.29
N PHE A 71 -20.57 9.35 -2.26
CA PHE A 71 -20.72 8.55 -1.03
C PHE A 71 -21.18 7.10 -1.28
N ASP A 72 -22.08 6.88 -2.24
CA ASP A 72 -22.59 5.54 -2.57
C ASP A 72 -21.72 4.75 -3.57
N ARG A 73 -20.69 5.36 -4.17
CA ARG A 73 -19.83 4.68 -5.15
C ARG A 73 -19.08 3.47 -4.59
N PRO A 74 -18.54 3.47 -3.35
CA PRO A 74 -17.83 2.30 -2.81
C PRO A 74 -18.68 1.02 -2.80
N ARG A 75 -20.00 1.14 -2.63
CA ARG A 75 -20.94 0.01 -2.63
C ARG A 75 -21.09 -0.65 -3.99
N ARG A 76 -20.82 0.07 -5.07
CA ARG A 76 -20.97 -0.40 -6.47
C ARG A 76 -19.67 -0.95 -7.06
N GLY A 77 -18.68 -1.21 -6.21
CA GLY A 77 -17.32 -1.56 -6.61
C GLY A 77 -16.44 -0.32 -6.74
N SER A 78 -15.23 -0.42 -6.17
CA SER A 78 -14.25 0.66 -6.19
C SER A 78 -13.79 0.98 -7.61
N ARG A 79 -13.50 2.27 -7.90
CA ARG A 79 -12.85 2.73 -9.14
C ARG A 79 -11.41 2.23 -9.18
N CYS A 80 -11.24 0.96 -9.54
CA CYS A 80 -9.93 0.34 -9.53
C CYS A 80 -9.04 0.93 -10.62
N TRP A 81 -7.88 1.44 -10.24
CA TRP A 81 -6.81 1.77 -11.18
C TRP A 81 -6.12 0.48 -11.63
N ASN A 82 -6.54 -0.04 -12.79
CA ASN A 82 -6.01 -1.30 -13.32
C ASN A 82 -4.49 -1.27 -13.53
N TRP A 83 -3.94 -0.13 -13.96
CA TRP A 83 -2.49 0.05 -14.09
C TRP A 83 -1.78 -0.16 -12.75
N TYR A 84 -2.36 0.37 -11.67
CA TYR A 84 -1.76 0.31 -10.35
C TYR A 84 -1.91 -1.09 -9.75
N LYS A 85 -3.07 -1.73 -9.90
CA LYS A 85 -3.29 -3.12 -9.46
C LYS A 85 -2.34 -4.12 -10.14
N ASN A 86 -2.03 -3.89 -11.42
CA ASN A 86 -1.15 -4.76 -12.20
C ASN A 86 0.32 -4.32 -12.16
N HIS A 87 0.68 -3.38 -11.28
CA HIS A 87 2.03 -2.83 -11.24
C HIS A 87 3.05 -3.83 -10.65
N VAL A 88 4.25 -3.87 -11.22
CA VAL A 88 5.33 -4.82 -10.87
C VAL A 88 5.77 -4.72 -9.40
N ILE A 89 5.52 -3.58 -8.74
CA ILE A 89 5.80 -3.41 -7.31
C ILE A 89 5.09 -4.46 -6.45
N TRP A 90 3.90 -4.92 -6.86
CA TRP A 90 3.16 -5.95 -6.13
C TRP A 90 3.80 -7.33 -6.27
N THR A 91 4.43 -7.61 -7.41
CA THR A 91 5.23 -8.82 -7.60
C THR A 91 6.44 -8.81 -6.66
N HIS A 92 7.14 -7.69 -6.54
CA HIS A 92 8.25 -7.56 -5.59
C HIS A 92 7.82 -7.64 -4.13
N PHE A 93 6.64 -7.11 -3.79
CA PHE A 93 6.06 -7.25 -2.46
C PHE A 93 5.72 -8.72 -2.13
N ALA A 94 5.10 -9.43 -3.07
CA ALA A 94 4.77 -10.84 -2.91
C ALA A 94 6.03 -11.72 -2.80
N ASP A 95 7.06 -11.45 -3.60
CA ASP A 95 8.35 -12.16 -3.58
C ASP A 95 9.13 -11.97 -2.27
N TYR A 96 8.94 -10.83 -1.57
CA TYR A 96 9.62 -10.55 -0.31
C TYR A 96 9.21 -11.54 0.80
N PHE A 97 7.91 -11.85 0.87
CA PHE A 97 7.38 -12.82 1.83
C PHE A 97 7.40 -14.21 1.20
N PRO A 98 7.69 -15.28 1.96
CA PRO A 98 7.66 -16.65 1.44
C PRO A 98 6.21 -17.17 1.26
N LEU A 99 5.36 -16.38 0.62
CA LEU A 99 3.95 -16.68 0.37
C LEU A 99 3.85 -17.64 -0.82
N ARG A 100 3.10 -18.73 -0.63
CA ARG A 100 2.77 -19.68 -1.71
C ARG A 100 1.26 -19.85 -1.74
N ILE A 101 0.66 -19.51 -2.88
CA ILE A 101 -0.75 -19.78 -3.12
C ILE A 101 -0.86 -21.21 -3.61
N VAL A 102 -1.32 -22.11 -2.74
CA VAL A 102 -1.60 -23.50 -3.09
C VAL A 102 -3.07 -23.62 -3.42
N LYS A 103 -3.38 -24.07 -4.64
CA LYS A 103 -4.76 -24.34 -5.05
C LYS A 103 -5.24 -25.64 -4.41
N THR A 104 -6.17 -25.55 -3.47
CA THR A 104 -6.73 -26.72 -2.76
C THR A 104 -7.88 -27.38 -3.52
N ALA A 105 -8.67 -26.60 -4.26
CA ALA A 105 -9.81 -27.08 -5.03
C ALA A 105 -10.08 -26.18 -6.24
N ASP A 106 -10.76 -26.74 -7.25
CA ASP A 106 -11.39 -25.97 -8.31
C ASP A 106 -12.65 -25.29 -7.79
N LEU A 107 -12.69 -23.96 -7.88
CA LEU A 107 -13.82 -23.14 -7.43
C LEU A 107 -14.66 -22.76 -8.66
N PRO A 108 -15.90 -23.25 -8.78
CA PRO A 108 -16.84 -22.84 -9.82
C PRO A 108 -17.06 -21.31 -9.85
N PRO A 109 -17.07 -20.65 -11.03
CA PRO A 109 -17.11 -19.19 -11.14
C PRO A 109 -18.51 -18.57 -10.91
N ASP A 110 -19.53 -19.39 -10.73
CA ASP A 110 -20.94 -19.04 -10.62
C ASP A 110 -21.36 -18.55 -9.23
N ARG A 111 -20.45 -18.59 -8.25
CA ARG A 111 -20.75 -18.25 -6.86
C ARG A 111 -19.63 -17.47 -6.17
N ASN A 112 -20.00 -16.74 -5.13
CA ASN A 112 -19.07 -15.95 -4.33
C ASN A 112 -18.40 -16.83 -3.28
N TYR A 113 -17.10 -16.62 -3.06
CA TYR A 113 -16.31 -17.32 -2.04
C TYR A 113 -15.65 -16.33 -1.10
N ILE A 114 -15.59 -16.72 0.17
CA ILE A 114 -14.73 -16.06 1.16
C ILE A 114 -13.46 -16.90 1.23
N ILE A 115 -12.34 -16.31 0.79
CA ILE A 115 -11.01 -16.93 0.84
C ILE A 115 -10.24 -16.19 1.92
N GLY A 116 -9.65 -16.92 2.86
CA GLY A 116 -8.86 -16.41 3.98
C GLY A 116 -7.72 -17.36 4.32
#